data_AF-A0A3N0ZM64-F1
#
_entry.id   AF-A0A3N0ZM64-F1
#
_cell.length_a   1.000
_cell.length_b   1.000
_cell.length_c   1.000
_cell.angle_alpha   90.00
_cell.angle_beta   90.00
_cell.angle_gamma   90.00
#
_symmetry.space_group_name_H-M   'P 1'
#
loop_
_entity.id
_entity.type
_entity.pdbx_description
1 polymer ?
#
loop_
_entity_poly.entity_id
_entity_poly.type
_entity_poly.pdbx_seq_one_letter_code
_entity_poly.pdbx_strand_id
1 'polypeptide(L)'
;MKKSIFILAFFIFSFSLLATEKITLKPDGVPVYSQPTDTGKKYLITIEGTYSMWPQFTDCHGVDAVYVYDVPQEEIDQFRWPPQKIKVGNLEIPFVELPHWVGDDKTWDFPPPQIGFPKFRLNFRKYTGFRIDDEPLPMFPFNPQTHRYQIEKVGTGQPFKFQILDSNYNILLETIVPRYEDNCGELKITIEEVTKTDIQICDVSTICEDGKPIGIKLDAGVFVEDTASIKGKRNILPSIDIHQLGIIFDGSIICDIDSIVCNIRTEKILTGIVIDRSGSMSLPISVSDTTIRMVASKNAISNFINNLSDKDSAFIVSFSDDITLDQDITNDKNLLNNAINSLKPADKTKFYGALIFALNHISKNPTPNRFVIALTDGINNLDPEWSNDLKITISKYNIPVYIIALGFSNEPEEVKARQIMDTIAQITKGKVFDVYSASKLDSVYREIQKEITLEDCCNIYFKVPSCEKDSIKFIRLIYAPKDTILLTKVIKLKCADCSKLSFVPPNDDDNQKQVSLQHSIKFIDKDIDLNDLISKLKYPDNSYLKIFDLTGKLLYNEKISNIKSTLYFHNNMSPGLYVLQLIDGTETQVFKFLVY
;
A
#
# COMPACT_ATOMS: atom_id res chain seq x y z
N MET A 1 -0.22 -59.22 -42.98
CA MET A 1 -0.80 -57.99 -42.42
C MET A 1 -0.47 -57.90 -40.94
N LYS A 2 0.53 -57.11 -40.55
CA LYS A 2 0.79 -56.69 -39.16
C LYS A 2 0.75 -55.17 -39.18
N LYS A 3 -0.23 -54.54 -38.51
CA LYS A 3 -0.26 -53.09 -38.29
C LYS A 3 0.13 -52.84 -36.84
N SER A 4 1.29 -52.22 -36.66
CA SER A 4 1.75 -51.67 -35.39
C SER A 4 0.88 -50.48 -35.00
N ILE A 5 0.45 -50.45 -33.74
CA ILE A 5 -0.21 -49.31 -33.09
C ILE A 5 0.91 -48.43 -32.54
N PHE A 6 1.06 -47.22 -33.08
CA PHE A 6 1.89 -46.16 -32.51
C PHE A 6 1.02 -45.40 -31.50
N ILE A 7 1.33 -45.52 -30.21
CA ILE A 7 0.75 -44.67 -29.16
C ILE A 7 1.58 -43.39 -29.13
N LEU A 8 0.99 -42.30 -29.62
CA LEU A 8 1.57 -40.96 -29.56
C LEU A 8 1.35 -40.42 -28.14
N ALA A 9 2.39 -40.47 -27.31
CA ALA A 9 2.38 -39.81 -26.01
C ALA A 9 2.45 -38.29 -26.20
N PHE A 10 1.33 -37.60 -26.02
CA PHE A 10 1.29 -36.15 -25.88
C PHE A 10 1.94 -35.80 -24.53
N PHE A 11 3.21 -35.38 -24.56
CA PHE A 11 3.82 -34.65 -23.47
C PHE A 11 3.12 -33.29 -23.38
N ILE A 12 2.19 -33.14 -22.44
CA ILE A 12 1.71 -31.82 -22.01
C ILE A 12 2.88 -31.22 -21.22
N PHE A 13 3.68 -30.39 -21.88
CA PHE A 13 4.56 -29.46 -21.18
C PHE A 13 3.65 -28.47 -20.44
N SER A 14 3.51 -28.64 -19.13
CA SER A 14 3.00 -27.58 -18.25
C SER A 14 4.01 -26.45 -18.26
N PHE A 15 3.83 -25.50 -19.17
CA PHE A 15 4.45 -24.19 -19.07
C PHE A 15 3.85 -23.48 -17.85
N SER A 16 4.41 -23.71 -16.66
CA SER A 16 4.27 -22.78 -15.54
C SER A 16 5.21 -21.59 -15.80
N LEU A 17 4.89 -20.79 -16.80
CA LEU A 17 5.52 -19.50 -17.04
C LEU A 17 4.45 -18.42 -17.01
N LEU A 18 4.22 -17.92 -15.80
CA LEU A 18 4.16 -16.51 -15.39
C LEU A 18 3.41 -16.46 -14.04
N ALA A 19 4.11 -16.16 -12.95
CA ALA A 19 3.52 -15.98 -11.61
C ALA A 19 2.62 -14.72 -11.50
N THR A 20 2.50 -13.97 -12.59
CA THR A 20 1.83 -12.68 -12.70
C THR A 20 0.95 -12.67 -13.94
N GLU A 21 -0.35 -12.53 -13.75
CA GLU A 21 -1.34 -12.31 -14.81
C GLU A 21 -1.71 -10.82 -14.87
N LYS A 22 -1.90 -10.28 -16.08
CA LYS A 22 -2.32 -8.89 -16.29
C LYS A 22 -3.57 -8.85 -17.15
N ILE A 23 -4.57 -8.08 -16.71
CA ILE A 23 -5.87 -7.92 -17.34
C ILE A 23 -6.14 -6.42 -17.49
N THR A 24 -6.73 -6.04 -18.62
CA THR A 24 -7.28 -4.70 -18.83
C THR A 24 -8.80 -4.81 -18.86
N LEU A 25 -9.47 -4.09 -17.97
CA LEU A 25 -10.93 -4.10 -17.82
C LEU A 25 -11.51 -2.78 -18.32
N LYS A 26 -12.43 -2.86 -19.28
CA LYS A 26 -13.16 -1.70 -19.80
C LYS A 26 -14.47 -1.48 -19.03
N PRO A 27 -14.96 -0.23 -18.94
CA PRO A 27 -16.22 0.10 -18.27
C PRO A 27 -17.45 -0.17 -19.18
N ASP A 28 -17.50 -1.33 -19.84
CA ASP A 28 -18.54 -1.69 -20.83
C ASP A 28 -19.58 -2.69 -20.29
N GLY A 29 -19.51 -3.01 -19.00
CA GLY A 29 -20.41 -3.97 -18.35
C GLY A 29 -20.08 -5.44 -18.62
N VAL A 30 -19.08 -5.75 -19.46
CA VAL A 30 -18.74 -7.14 -19.80
C VAL A 30 -17.79 -7.71 -18.73
N PRO A 31 -18.11 -8.87 -18.11
CA PRO A 31 -17.21 -9.48 -17.15
C PRO A 31 -15.98 -10.08 -17.83
N VAL A 32 -14.81 -9.86 -17.23
CA VAL A 32 -13.52 -10.43 -17.64
C VAL A 32 -13.04 -11.38 -16.53
N TYR A 33 -12.44 -12.50 -16.91
CA TYR A 33 -12.02 -13.55 -15.98
C TYR A 33 -10.51 -13.74 -16.00
N SER A 34 -9.93 -14.06 -14.83
CA SER A 34 -8.53 -14.49 -14.73
C SER A 34 -8.31 -15.91 -15.25
N GLN A 35 -7.06 -16.38 -15.19
CA GLN A 35 -6.79 -17.81 -15.18
C GLN A 35 -7.44 -18.46 -13.94
N PRO A 36 -7.80 -19.76 -14.02
CA PRO A 36 -8.22 -20.52 -12.85
C PRO A 36 -7.20 -20.40 -11.71
N THR A 37 -7.70 -20.14 -10.50
CA THR A 37 -6.87 -20.02 -9.30
C THR A 37 -6.62 -21.39 -8.67
N ASP A 38 -5.51 -21.56 -7.98
CA ASP A 38 -5.26 -22.75 -7.18
C ASP A 38 -5.98 -22.65 -5.83
N THR A 39 -6.74 -23.69 -5.46
CA THR A 39 -7.49 -23.71 -4.21
C THR A 39 -6.58 -23.54 -2.99
N GLY A 40 -6.88 -22.55 -2.14
CA GLY A 40 -6.16 -22.28 -0.90
C GLY A 40 -4.88 -21.45 -1.06
N LYS A 41 -4.43 -21.19 -2.29
CA LYS A 41 -3.34 -20.25 -2.54
C LYS A 41 -3.82 -18.81 -2.41
N LYS A 42 -2.93 -17.90 -2.03
CA LYS A 42 -3.24 -16.47 -1.92
C LYS A 42 -2.81 -15.75 -3.18
N TYR A 43 -3.62 -14.78 -3.58
CA TYR A 43 -3.37 -13.92 -4.72
C TYR A 43 -3.44 -12.46 -4.27
N LEU A 44 -2.41 -11.69 -4.60
CA LEU A 44 -2.44 -10.24 -4.51
C LEU A 44 -3.00 -9.70 -5.82
N ILE A 45 -4.11 -8.97 -5.73
CA ILE A 45 -4.74 -8.30 -6.87
C ILE A 45 -4.49 -6.81 -6.73
N THR A 46 -3.75 -6.25 -7.67
CA THR A 46 -3.47 -4.81 -7.80
C THR A 46 -4.35 -4.23 -8.90
N ILE A 47 -5.13 -3.18 -8.60
CA ILE A 47 -6.01 -2.49 -9.53
C ILE A 47 -5.54 -1.05 -9.66
N GLU A 48 -5.30 -0.59 -10.89
CA GLU A 48 -4.73 0.72 -11.22
C GLU A 48 -5.52 1.41 -12.32
N GLY A 49 -5.63 2.73 -12.19
CA GLY A 49 -6.19 3.59 -13.24
C GLY A 49 -7.56 4.15 -12.88
N THR A 50 -8.12 4.85 -13.86
CA THR A 50 -9.41 5.54 -13.76
C THR A 50 -10.23 5.24 -15.00
N TYR A 51 -11.54 5.42 -14.85
CA TYR A 51 -12.46 5.41 -15.96
C TYR A 51 -13.53 6.48 -15.72
N SER A 52 -14.25 6.84 -16.79
CA SER A 52 -15.37 7.76 -16.73
C SER A 52 -16.66 7.03 -17.08
N MET A 53 -17.73 7.41 -16.38
CA MET A 53 -19.12 7.07 -16.71
C MET A 53 -19.78 8.16 -17.58
N TRP A 54 -18.98 9.14 -18.03
CA TRP A 54 -19.47 10.36 -18.64
C TRP A 54 -18.61 10.80 -19.83
N PRO A 55 -19.22 11.26 -20.92
CA PRO A 55 -18.50 11.70 -22.11
C PRO A 55 -17.79 13.04 -21.93
N GLN A 56 -18.15 13.83 -20.90
CA GLN A 56 -17.56 15.14 -20.64
C GLN A 56 -16.11 15.06 -20.14
N PHE A 57 -15.71 13.95 -19.53
CA PHE A 57 -14.33 13.73 -19.07
C PHE A 57 -13.53 13.00 -20.16
N THR A 58 -12.94 13.78 -21.08
CA THR A 58 -12.22 13.27 -22.25
C THR A 58 -10.93 12.51 -21.92
N ASP A 59 -10.37 12.75 -20.73
CA ASP A 59 -9.25 12.03 -20.11
C ASP A 59 -9.70 10.80 -19.30
N CYS A 60 -11.00 10.47 -19.32
CA CYS A 60 -11.58 9.29 -18.70
C CYS A 60 -11.33 9.19 -17.18
N HIS A 61 -11.47 10.30 -16.47
CA HIS A 61 -11.40 10.38 -15.02
C HIS A 61 -12.80 10.35 -14.36
N GLY A 62 -12.84 10.49 -13.05
CA GLY A 62 -14.08 10.64 -12.25
C GLY A 62 -14.44 9.41 -11.44
N VAL A 63 -14.01 8.22 -11.88
CA VAL A 63 -14.18 6.97 -11.12
C VAL A 63 -12.89 6.16 -11.10
N ASP A 64 -12.62 5.52 -9.96
CA ASP A 64 -11.60 4.49 -9.83
C ASP A 64 -12.19 3.19 -9.26
N ALA A 65 -11.34 2.21 -8.92
CA ALA A 65 -11.79 0.91 -8.44
C ALA A 65 -12.62 0.96 -7.13
N VAL A 66 -12.54 2.05 -6.37
CA VAL A 66 -13.13 2.18 -5.02
C VAL A 66 -14.06 3.38 -4.90
N TYR A 67 -13.80 4.47 -5.62
CA TYR A 67 -14.47 5.75 -5.44
C TYR A 67 -14.99 6.34 -6.75
N VAL A 68 -16.19 6.90 -6.68
CA VAL A 68 -16.60 8.00 -7.55
C VAL A 68 -16.06 9.28 -6.91
N TYR A 69 -15.14 9.98 -7.56
CA TYR A 69 -14.45 11.13 -6.97
C TYR A 69 -14.68 12.44 -7.71
N ASP A 70 -15.16 12.40 -8.95
CA ASP A 70 -15.58 13.58 -9.69
C ASP A 70 -16.79 13.26 -10.56
N VAL A 71 -17.64 14.25 -10.82
CA VAL A 71 -18.85 14.14 -11.62
C VAL A 71 -19.05 15.45 -12.38
N PRO A 72 -19.35 15.41 -13.70
CA PRO A 72 -19.58 16.64 -14.44
C PRO A 72 -20.76 17.44 -13.86
N GLN A 73 -20.57 18.74 -13.68
CA GLN A 73 -21.60 19.63 -13.14
C GLN A 73 -22.90 19.59 -13.98
N GLU A 74 -22.77 19.37 -15.29
CA GLU A 74 -23.91 19.22 -16.20
C GLU A 74 -24.81 18.03 -15.84
N GLU A 75 -24.24 16.90 -15.38
CA GLU A 75 -25.02 15.72 -14.98
C GLU A 75 -25.85 16.01 -13.73
N ILE A 76 -25.32 16.85 -12.83
CA ILE A 76 -26.02 17.32 -11.64
C ILE A 76 -27.14 18.29 -12.04
N ASP A 77 -26.82 19.29 -12.87
CA ASP A 77 -27.75 20.33 -13.29
C ASP A 77 -28.93 19.77 -14.11
N GLN A 78 -28.67 18.71 -14.89
CA GLN A 78 -29.69 18.02 -15.71
C GLN A 78 -30.42 16.91 -14.95
N PHE A 79 -30.23 16.80 -13.63
CA PHE A 79 -30.85 15.81 -12.76
C PHE A 79 -30.61 14.36 -13.22
N ARG A 80 -29.40 14.05 -13.71
CA ARG A 80 -28.95 12.70 -14.06
C ARG A 80 -28.03 12.09 -13.02
N TRP A 81 -27.46 12.92 -12.14
CA TRP A 81 -26.69 12.49 -10.98
C TRP A 81 -27.11 13.30 -9.74
N PRO A 82 -27.14 12.69 -8.54
CA PRO A 82 -27.45 13.42 -7.31
C PRO A 82 -26.35 14.44 -6.95
N PRO A 83 -26.69 15.66 -6.51
CA PRO A 83 -25.70 16.64 -6.05
C PRO A 83 -25.07 16.20 -4.73
N GLN A 84 -23.92 16.78 -4.41
CA GLN A 84 -23.28 16.58 -3.09
C GLN A 84 -24.11 17.14 -1.94
N LYS A 85 -24.93 18.16 -2.20
CA LYS A 85 -25.82 18.79 -1.23
C LYS A 85 -27.18 19.08 -1.86
N ILE A 86 -28.23 18.99 -1.07
CA ILE A 86 -29.60 19.35 -1.47
C ILE A 86 -30.14 20.46 -0.57
N LYS A 87 -31.04 21.28 -1.12
CA LYS A 87 -31.76 22.30 -0.36
C LYS A 87 -33.16 21.81 0.02
N VAL A 88 -33.45 21.77 1.30
CA VAL A 88 -34.77 21.46 1.84
C VAL A 88 -35.27 22.71 2.57
N GLY A 89 -36.13 23.49 1.90
CA GLY A 89 -36.48 24.83 2.35
C GLY A 89 -35.26 25.76 2.36
N ASN A 90 -34.93 26.31 3.53
CA ASN A 90 -33.77 27.20 3.72
C ASN A 90 -32.50 26.45 4.21
N LEU A 91 -32.57 25.13 4.40
CA LEU A 91 -31.46 24.33 4.90
C LEU A 91 -30.76 23.60 3.76
N GLU A 92 -29.43 23.66 3.74
CA GLU A 92 -28.59 22.90 2.83
C GLU A 92 -28.00 21.72 3.58
N ILE A 93 -28.27 20.49 3.11
CA ILE A 93 -27.87 19.25 3.76
C ILE A 93 -26.99 18.41 2.83
N PRO A 94 -25.96 17.72 3.37
CA PRO A 94 -25.19 16.73 2.60
C PRO A 94 -26.10 15.64 2.04
N PHE A 95 -25.77 15.17 0.84
CA PHE A 95 -26.49 14.10 0.16
C PHE A 95 -25.50 13.04 -0.32
N VAL A 96 -25.01 13.10 -1.57
CA VAL A 96 -23.98 12.18 -2.08
C VAL A 96 -22.64 12.90 -2.14
N GLU A 97 -21.96 13.00 -0.99
CA GLU A 97 -20.65 13.65 -0.91
C GLU A 97 -19.57 12.88 -1.69
N LEU A 98 -18.67 13.61 -2.36
CA LEU A 98 -17.54 13.07 -3.10
C LEU A 98 -16.22 13.29 -2.32
N PRO A 99 -15.26 12.35 -2.38
CA PRO A 99 -15.35 11.06 -3.07
C PRO A 99 -16.31 10.09 -2.35
N HIS A 100 -17.10 9.36 -3.13
CA HIS A 100 -18.12 8.43 -2.65
C HIS A 100 -17.71 6.99 -2.91
N TRP A 101 -17.78 6.14 -1.88
CA TRP A 101 -17.38 4.74 -1.98
C TRP A 101 -18.40 3.92 -2.80
N VAL A 102 -17.93 3.20 -3.81
CA VAL A 102 -18.80 2.40 -4.70
C VAL A 102 -19.44 1.19 -4.02
N GLY A 103 -19.01 0.86 -2.80
CA GLY A 103 -19.63 -0.15 -1.97
C GLY A 103 -20.76 0.34 -1.05
N ASP A 104 -21.14 1.63 -1.12
CA ASP A 104 -22.29 2.14 -0.37
C ASP A 104 -23.57 1.34 -0.70
N ASP A 105 -24.16 0.73 0.33
CA ASP A 105 -25.35 -0.08 0.22
C ASP A 105 -26.65 0.74 0.34
N LYS A 106 -26.54 2.03 0.68
CA LYS A 106 -27.67 2.96 0.70
C LYS A 106 -28.30 3.10 -0.66
N THR A 107 -29.58 3.43 -0.61
CA THR A 107 -30.41 3.64 -1.79
C THR A 107 -30.80 5.11 -1.84
N TRP A 108 -30.46 5.76 -2.95
CA TRP A 108 -30.61 7.19 -3.16
C TRP A 108 -31.67 7.42 -4.24
N ASP A 109 -32.87 7.81 -3.82
CA ASP A 109 -33.94 8.23 -4.73
C ASP A 109 -33.72 9.70 -5.10
N PHE A 110 -33.66 10.01 -6.41
CA PHE A 110 -33.36 11.36 -6.88
C PHE A 110 -34.34 11.89 -7.94
N PRO A 111 -34.87 13.13 -7.78
CA PRO A 111 -34.78 13.96 -6.58
C PRO A 111 -35.43 13.27 -5.37
N PRO A 112 -34.94 13.49 -4.14
CA PRO A 112 -35.52 12.86 -2.96
C PRO A 112 -36.95 13.35 -2.72
N PRO A 113 -37.83 12.53 -2.12
CA PRO A 113 -39.26 12.82 -1.98
C PRO A 113 -39.60 14.17 -1.34
N GLN A 114 -38.69 14.72 -0.51
CA GLN A 114 -38.84 16.01 0.17
C GLN A 114 -38.78 17.21 -0.77
N ILE A 115 -38.17 17.06 -1.96
CA ILE A 115 -37.96 18.16 -2.91
C ILE A 115 -38.52 17.88 -4.31
N GLY A 116 -38.95 16.65 -4.60
CA GLY A 116 -39.59 16.31 -5.86
C GLY A 116 -39.94 14.82 -5.97
N PHE A 117 -40.57 14.45 -7.08
CA PHE A 117 -40.84 13.05 -7.41
C PHE A 117 -39.56 12.36 -7.91
N PRO A 118 -39.10 11.27 -7.27
CA PRO A 118 -37.93 10.53 -7.72
C PRO A 118 -38.07 10.03 -9.16
N LYS A 119 -37.06 10.30 -9.99
CA LYS A 119 -36.98 9.85 -11.39
C LYS A 119 -36.17 8.56 -11.52
N PHE A 120 -35.11 8.44 -10.74
CA PHE A 120 -34.28 7.25 -10.68
C PHE A 120 -33.81 6.99 -9.26
N ARG A 121 -33.33 5.77 -9.06
CA ARG A 121 -32.79 5.25 -7.82
C ARG A 121 -31.37 4.76 -8.06
N LEU A 122 -30.44 5.33 -7.31
CA LEU A 122 -29.03 4.96 -7.32
C LEU A 122 -28.75 4.05 -6.11
N ASN A 123 -28.02 2.96 -6.34
CA ASN A 123 -27.47 2.12 -5.29
C ASN A 123 -26.10 1.68 -5.77
N PHE A 124 -25.06 2.26 -5.18
CA PHE A 124 -23.70 2.07 -5.66
C PHE A 124 -23.32 0.60 -5.60
N ARG A 125 -23.48 -0.06 -4.45
CA ARG A 125 -23.13 -1.46 -4.26
C ARG A 125 -23.82 -2.40 -5.26
N LYS A 126 -25.06 -2.13 -5.65
CA LYS A 126 -25.81 -2.99 -6.58
C LYS A 126 -25.49 -2.71 -8.05
N TYR A 127 -25.30 -1.45 -8.44
CA TYR A 127 -25.40 -1.07 -9.85
C TYR A 127 -24.25 -0.21 -10.38
N THR A 128 -23.31 0.20 -9.54
CA THR A 128 -22.28 1.18 -9.93
C THR A 128 -20.90 0.80 -9.40
N GLY A 129 -19.87 0.86 -10.25
CA GLY A 129 -18.49 0.69 -9.84
C GLY A 129 -17.87 -0.68 -10.15
N PHE A 130 -16.57 -0.79 -9.87
CA PHE A 130 -15.78 -2.00 -10.03
C PHE A 130 -16.14 -3.12 -9.04
N ARG A 131 -16.00 -4.38 -9.45
CA ARG A 131 -16.29 -5.60 -8.69
C ARG A 131 -15.24 -6.69 -8.88
N ILE A 132 -14.99 -7.46 -7.83
CA ILE A 132 -14.29 -8.76 -7.87
C ILE A 132 -15.23 -9.82 -7.30
N ASP A 133 -15.61 -10.79 -8.12
CA ASP A 133 -16.58 -11.83 -7.80
C ASP A 133 -17.93 -11.24 -7.33
N ASP A 134 -18.44 -10.28 -8.11
CA ASP A 134 -19.70 -9.55 -7.87
C ASP A 134 -19.73 -8.65 -6.62
N GLU A 135 -18.61 -8.55 -5.89
CA GLU A 135 -18.49 -7.74 -4.68
C GLU A 135 -17.60 -6.51 -4.91
N PRO A 136 -17.97 -5.31 -4.41
CA PRO A 136 -17.12 -4.14 -4.47
C PRO A 136 -15.88 -4.32 -3.58
N LEU A 137 -14.84 -3.55 -3.86
CA LEU A 137 -13.70 -3.46 -2.95
C LEU A 137 -14.12 -2.83 -1.61
N PRO A 138 -13.48 -3.22 -0.49
CA PRO A 138 -13.69 -2.55 0.79
C PRO A 138 -13.29 -1.08 0.71
N MET A 139 -13.74 -0.28 1.68
CA MET A 139 -13.37 1.13 1.76
C MET A 139 -11.85 1.27 2.05
N PHE A 140 -11.10 1.71 1.04
CA PHE A 140 -9.69 2.10 1.17
C PHE A 140 -9.56 3.61 1.39
N PRO A 141 -8.47 4.15 1.97
CA PRO A 141 -8.21 5.59 1.88
C PRO A 141 -8.19 6.05 0.42
N PHE A 142 -8.90 7.13 0.10
CA PHE A 142 -8.90 7.68 -1.26
C PHE A 142 -7.48 8.06 -1.71
N ASN A 143 -7.08 7.56 -2.88
CA ASN A 143 -5.78 7.89 -3.48
C ASN A 143 -5.98 8.77 -4.73
N PRO A 144 -5.92 10.12 -4.58
CA PRO A 144 -6.19 11.08 -5.68
C PRO A 144 -5.05 11.21 -6.70
N GLN A 145 -4.03 10.38 -6.62
CA GLN A 145 -2.81 10.53 -7.40
C GLN A 145 -2.60 9.33 -8.31
N THR A 146 -2.54 8.13 -7.73
CA THR A 146 -2.25 6.92 -8.50
C THR A 146 -3.48 6.07 -8.77
N HIS A 147 -4.61 6.31 -8.09
CA HIS A 147 -5.84 5.51 -8.21
C HIS A 147 -5.55 3.99 -8.18
N ARG A 148 -4.68 3.60 -7.23
CA ARG A 148 -4.12 2.26 -7.11
C ARG A 148 -4.57 1.63 -5.81
N TYR A 149 -5.15 0.43 -5.91
CA TYR A 149 -5.68 -0.32 -4.77
C TYR A 149 -5.22 -1.76 -4.83
N GLN A 150 -4.97 -2.35 -3.67
CA GLN A 150 -4.49 -3.72 -3.56
C GLN A 150 -5.33 -4.52 -2.58
N ILE A 151 -5.73 -5.72 -2.97
CA ILE A 151 -6.48 -6.64 -2.13
C ILE A 151 -5.93 -8.06 -2.26
N GLU A 152 -5.92 -8.80 -1.16
CA GLU A 152 -5.59 -10.22 -1.16
C GLU A 152 -6.88 -11.06 -1.25
N LYS A 153 -6.88 -12.05 -2.14
CA LYS A 153 -7.97 -13.03 -2.31
C LYS A 153 -7.41 -14.44 -2.25
N VAL A 154 -8.17 -15.37 -1.70
CA VAL A 154 -7.82 -16.79 -1.67
C VAL A 154 -8.40 -17.46 -2.92
N GLY A 155 -7.56 -18.23 -3.62
CA GLY A 155 -7.97 -19.02 -4.77
C GLY A 155 -8.97 -20.10 -4.39
N THR A 156 -9.98 -20.27 -5.22
CA THR A 156 -11.09 -21.20 -4.99
C THR A 156 -11.04 -22.40 -5.92
N GLY A 157 -10.11 -22.45 -6.88
CA GLY A 157 -10.18 -23.36 -8.03
C GLY A 157 -10.83 -22.73 -9.26
N GLN A 158 -11.55 -21.61 -9.08
CA GLN A 158 -12.23 -20.89 -10.16
C GLN A 158 -11.45 -19.61 -10.52
N PRO A 159 -11.59 -19.11 -11.76
CA PRO A 159 -11.18 -17.75 -12.12
C PRO A 159 -11.81 -16.69 -11.22
N PHE A 160 -11.06 -15.62 -10.91
CA PHE A 160 -11.67 -14.39 -10.41
C PHE A 160 -12.48 -13.73 -11.52
N LYS A 161 -13.65 -13.19 -11.16
CA LYS A 161 -14.51 -12.41 -12.08
C LYS A 161 -14.32 -10.92 -11.81
N PHE A 162 -13.99 -10.15 -12.84
CA PHE A 162 -13.87 -8.70 -12.79
C PHE A 162 -14.95 -8.04 -13.63
N GLN A 163 -15.58 -6.99 -13.13
CA GLN A 163 -16.63 -6.28 -13.86
C GLN A 163 -16.74 -4.83 -13.36
N ILE A 164 -17.09 -3.91 -14.25
CA ILE A 164 -17.50 -2.55 -13.90
C ILE A 164 -19.00 -2.45 -14.21
N LEU A 165 -19.78 -2.00 -13.24
CA LEU A 165 -21.19 -1.73 -13.41
C LEU A 165 -21.44 -0.23 -13.58
N ASP A 166 -22.35 0.09 -14.49
CA ASP A 166 -22.87 1.42 -14.70
C ASP A 166 -24.34 1.32 -15.09
N SER A 167 -25.19 1.40 -14.08
CA SER A 167 -26.63 1.29 -14.25
C SER A 167 -27.36 2.05 -13.16
N ASN A 168 -28.56 2.52 -13.48
CA ASN A 168 -29.48 3.14 -12.52
C ASN A 168 -30.83 2.43 -12.59
N TYR A 169 -31.53 2.36 -11.45
CA TYR A 169 -32.90 1.87 -11.45
C TYR A 169 -33.85 3.02 -11.83
N ASN A 170 -34.50 2.90 -12.99
CA ASN A 170 -35.51 3.87 -13.42
C ASN A 170 -36.82 3.57 -12.70
N ILE A 171 -37.28 4.51 -11.87
CA ILE A 171 -38.45 4.31 -11.01
C ILE A 171 -39.74 4.29 -11.85
N LEU A 172 -39.81 5.06 -12.93
CA LEU A 172 -41.00 5.13 -13.78
C LEU A 172 -41.15 3.90 -14.68
N LEU A 173 -40.03 3.31 -15.11
CA LEU A 173 -39.98 2.11 -15.96
C LEU A 173 -39.87 0.82 -15.14
N GLU A 174 -39.73 0.92 -13.83
CA GLU A 174 -39.52 -0.19 -12.88
C GLU A 174 -38.38 -1.15 -13.27
N THR A 175 -37.34 -0.66 -13.95
CA THR A 175 -36.27 -1.48 -14.51
C THR A 175 -34.89 -0.88 -14.30
N ILE A 176 -33.87 -1.73 -14.35
CA ILE A 176 -32.46 -1.33 -14.35
C ILE A 176 -32.11 -0.90 -15.77
N VAL A 177 -31.62 0.33 -15.91
CA VAL A 177 -31.18 0.90 -17.19
C VAL A 177 -29.66 0.94 -17.22
N PRO A 178 -29.00 0.15 -18.10
CA PRO A 178 -27.56 0.24 -18.30
C PRO A 178 -27.18 1.54 -19.00
N ARG A 179 -26.01 2.09 -18.67
CA ARG A 179 -25.49 3.35 -19.22
C ARG A 179 -24.01 3.21 -19.56
N TYR A 180 -23.69 2.26 -20.45
CA TYR A 180 -22.29 1.96 -20.80
C TYR A 180 -21.83 2.66 -22.09
N GLU A 181 -22.78 3.24 -22.83
CA GLU A 181 -22.58 3.76 -24.19
C GLU A 181 -21.60 4.93 -24.29
N ASP A 182 -21.40 5.66 -23.20
CA ASP A 182 -20.58 6.87 -23.10
C ASP A 182 -19.38 6.71 -22.16
N ASN A 183 -19.14 5.47 -21.71
CA ASN A 183 -18.04 5.17 -20.81
C ASN A 183 -16.71 5.10 -21.56
N CYS A 184 -15.64 5.56 -20.90
CA CYS A 184 -14.29 5.52 -21.45
C CYS A 184 -13.24 5.26 -20.38
N GLY A 185 -12.03 4.92 -20.80
CA GLY A 185 -10.92 4.53 -19.91
C GLY A 185 -10.88 3.02 -19.65
N GLU A 186 -10.03 2.62 -18.72
CA GLU A 186 -9.80 1.22 -18.37
C GLU A 186 -9.14 1.09 -16.99
N LEU A 187 -9.42 -0.01 -16.30
CA LEU A 187 -8.67 -0.42 -15.13
C LEU A 187 -7.67 -1.51 -15.51
N LYS A 188 -6.42 -1.34 -15.07
CA LYS A 188 -5.35 -2.33 -15.19
C LYS A 188 -5.33 -3.19 -13.93
N ILE A 189 -5.45 -4.49 -14.11
CA ILE A 189 -5.52 -5.46 -13.01
C ILE A 189 -4.29 -6.37 -13.13
N THR A 190 -3.49 -6.46 -12.08
CA THR A 190 -2.36 -7.38 -11.97
C THR A 190 -2.66 -8.39 -10.87
N ILE A 191 -2.56 -9.68 -11.18
CA ILE A 191 -2.85 -10.79 -10.27
C ILE A 191 -1.57 -11.57 -10.05
N GLU A 192 -1.16 -11.71 -8.80
CA GLU A 192 0.11 -12.35 -8.43
C GLU A 192 -0.15 -13.41 -7.38
N GLU A 193 0.31 -14.64 -7.62
CA GLU A 193 0.31 -15.66 -6.59
C GLU A 193 1.31 -15.25 -5.49
N VAL A 194 0.83 -15.17 -4.25
CA VAL A 194 1.67 -14.90 -3.08
C VAL A 194 2.39 -16.20 -2.70
N THR A 195 3.53 -16.42 -3.34
CA THR A 195 4.31 -17.67 -3.18
C THR A 195 5.26 -17.64 -1.97
N LYS A 196 5.68 -16.45 -1.53
CA LYS A 196 6.71 -16.29 -0.50
C LYS A 196 6.34 -15.17 0.48
N THR A 197 6.11 -15.55 1.73
CA THR A 197 6.01 -14.62 2.86
C THR A 197 7.22 -14.84 3.76
N ASP A 198 7.95 -13.77 4.09
CA ASP A 198 9.10 -13.84 5.00
C ASP A 198 9.01 -12.78 6.09
N ILE A 199 9.59 -13.09 7.25
CA ILE A 199 9.78 -12.14 8.33
C ILE A 199 11.22 -11.62 8.23
N GLN A 200 11.35 -10.30 8.07
CA GLN A 200 12.64 -9.62 8.11
C GLN A 200 12.75 -8.79 9.39
N ILE A 201 13.88 -8.95 10.08
CA ILE A 201 14.29 -8.06 11.17
C ILE A 201 15.34 -7.12 10.61
N CYS A 202 15.05 -5.82 10.61
CA CYS A 202 15.94 -4.77 10.13
C CYS A 202 16.95 -4.34 11.19
N ASP A 203 16.50 -4.15 12.43
CA ASP A 203 17.36 -3.75 13.55
C ASP A 203 16.74 -4.16 14.90
N VAL A 204 17.53 -4.10 15.96
CA VAL A 204 17.08 -4.31 17.33
C VAL A 204 17.90 -3.49 18.31
N SER A 205 17.23 -2.81 19.24
CA SER A 205 17.89 -1.99 20.26
C SER A 205 17.19 -2.04 21.61
N THR A 206 17.96 -1.85 22.68
CA THR A 206 17.45 -1.73 24.04
C THR A 206 16.97 -0.31 24.29
N ILE A 207 15.79 -0.18 24.91
CA ILE A 207 15.24 1.10 25.37
C ILE A 207 15.68 1.30 26.81
N CYS A 208 16.29 2.45 27.09
CA CYS A 208 16.86 2.79 28.39
C CYS A 208 16.12 3.99 29.00
N GLU A 209 15.81 3.90 30.28
CA GLU A 209 15.29 5.00 31.11
C GLU A 209 16.00 4.97 32.46
N ASP A 210 16.45 6.12 32.97
CA ASP A 210 17.20 6.25 34.23
C ASP A 210 18.37 5.28 34.39
N GLY A 211 19.11 5.05 33.30
CA GLY A 211 20.27 4.15 33.29
C GLY A 211 19.91 2.66 33.33
N LYS A 212 18.64 2.30 33.19
CA LYS A 212 18.13 0.92 33.22
C LYS A 212 17.42 0.55 31.93
N PRO A 213 17.51 -0.72 31.48
CA PRO A 213 16.73 -1.21 30.35
C PRO A 213 15.27 -1.38 30.77
N ILE A 214 14.34 -0.75 30.05
CA ILE A 214 12.90 -0.84 30.31
C ILE A 214 12.13 -1.60 29.22
N GLY A 215 12.75 -1.81 28.06
CA GLY A 215 12.10 -2.45 26.92
C GLY A 215 13.04 -2.65 25.74
N ILE A 216 12.48 -3.15 24.65
CA ILE A 216 13.15 -3.38 23.38
C ILE A 216 12.39 -2.65 22.28
N LYS A 217 13.13 -2.03 21.37
CA LYS A 217 12.67 -1.57 20.07
C LYS A 217 13.16 -2.58 19.03
N LEU A 218 12.24 -3.28 18.38
CA LEU A 218 12.50 -4.25 17.32
C LEU A 218 12.00 -3.71 15.99
N ASP A 219 12.91 -3.51 15.04
CA ASP A 219 12.56 -3.01 13.71
C ASP A 219 12.32 -4.23 12.82
N ALA A 220 11.07 -4.50 12.46
CA ALA A 220 10.67 -5.71 11.75
C ALA A 220 9.57 -5.47 10.72
N GLY A 221 9.49 -6.35 9.73
CA GLY A 221 8.44 -6.36 8.73
C GLY A 221 8.06 -7.78 8.32
N VAL A 222 6.83 -7.93 7.84
CA VAL A 222 6.34 -9.16 7.22
C VAL A 222 6.18 -8.86 5.75
N PHE A 223 6.98 -9.49 4.91
CA PHE A 223 7.08 -9.16 3.50
C PHE A 223 6.47 -10.23 2.63
N VAL A 224 5.68 -9.80 1.66
CA VAL A 224 5.19 -10.62 0.54
C VAL A 224 5.80 -10.12 -0.75
N GLU A 225 6.05 -11.00 -1.72
CA GLU A 225 6.43 -10.58 -3.07
C GLU A 225 5.32 -9.73 -3.70
N ASP A 226 5.70 -8.61 -4.30
CA ASP A 226 4.81 -7.67 -4.97
C ASP A 226 5.61 -7.04 -6.12
N THR A 227 5.41 -7.51 -7.36
CA THR A 227 6.20 -7.03 -8.50
C THR A 227 5.86 -5.61 -8.90
N ALA A 228 4.71 -5.09 -8.45
CA ALA A 228 4.29 -3.72 -8.65
C ALA A 228 4.85 -2.77 -7.56
N SER A 229 5.49 -3.31 -6.51
CA SER A 229 6.22 -2.53 -5.51
C SER A 229 7.66 -2.23 -5.92
N ILE A 230 8.25 -1.21 -5.30
CA ILE A 230 9.57 -0.66 -5.61
C ILE A 230 10.66 -1.71 -5.35
N LYS A 231 10.65 -2.30 -4.14
CA LYS A 231 11.61 -3.31 -3.69
C LYS A 231 11.23 -4.72 -4.17
N GLY A 232 10.17 -4.87 -4.97
CA GLY A 232 9.63 -6.17 -5.38
C GLY A 232 8.99 -6.95 -4.22
N LYS A 233 8.78 -6.28 -3.09
CA LYS A 233 8.15 -6.81 -1.88
C LYS A 233 7.37 -5.70 -1.18
N ARG A 234 6.30 -6.08 -0.49
CA ARG A 234 5.47 -5.17 0.29
C ARG A 234 5.47 -5.58 1.76
N ASN A 235 5.63 -4.63 2.68
CA ASN A 235 5.44 -4.88 4.10
C ASN A 235 3.95 -4.92 4.42
N ILE A 236 3.43 -6.09 4.79
CA ILE A 236 2.03 -6.28 5.18
C ILE A 236 1.80 -6.16 6.69
N LEU A 237 2.86 -5.95 7.48
CA LEU A 237 2.75 -5.74 8.93
C LEU A 237 1.76 -4.63 9.33
N PRO A 238 1.65 -3.48 8.63
CA PRO A 238 0.66 -2.45 8.95
C PRO A 238 -0.81 -2.90 8.81
N SER A 239 -1.06 -3.93 8.01
CA SER A 239 -2.40 -4.44 7.70
C SER A 239 -2.73 -5.74 8.44
N ILE A 240 -1.76 -6.32 9.15
CA ILE A 240 -1.93 -7.53 9.93
C ILE A 240 -2.64 -7.22 11.23
N ASP A 241 -3.59 -8.08 11.63
CA ASP A 241 -4.19 -8.01 12.95
C ASP A 241 -3.12 -8.32 14.01
N ILE A 242 -2.96 -7.45 15.00
CA ILE A 242 -1.97 -7.61 16.08
C ILE A 242 -2.11 -8.94 16.83
N HIS A 243 -3.30 -9.57 16.82
CA HIS A 243 -3.50 -10.91 17.36
C HIS A 243 -2.76 -12.00 16.60
N GLN A 244 -2.38 -11.76 15.35
CA GLN A 244 -1.59 -12.67 14.51
C GLN A 244 -0.08 -12.51 14.74
N LEU A 245 0.34 -11.62 15.63
CA LEU A 245 1.75 -11.43 15.98
C LEU A 245 2.03 -11.96 17.39
N GLY A 246 3.21 -12.55 17.55
CA GLY A 246 3.74 -12.96 18.84
C GLY A 246 5.24 -12.71 18.92
N ILE A 247 5.73 -12.39 20.11
CA ILE A 247 7.17 -12.23 20.37
C ILE A 247 7.55 -13.19 21.49
N ILE A 248 8.65 -13.91 21.33
CA ILE A 248 9.29 -14.67 22.40
C ILE A 248 10.65 -14.04 22.68
N PHE A 249 10.87 -13.60 23.92
CA PHE A 249 12.13 -13.06 24.41
C PHE A 249 12.77 -14.06 25.38
N ASP A 250 13.91 -14.63 24.99
CA ASP A 250 14.72 -15.55 25.78
C ASP A 250 13.96 -16.80 26.28
N GLY A 251 13.07 -17.30 25.42
CA GLY A 251 12.18 -18.42 25.74
C GLY A 251 10.85 -18.00 26.36
N SER A 252 10.74 -16.75 26.82
CA SER A 252 9.54 -16.22 27.45
C SER A 252 8.62 -15.50 26.47
N ILE A 253 7.31 -15.77 26.50
CA ILE A 253 6.37 -15.08 25.60
C ILE A 253 6.13 -13.64 26.07
N ILE A 254 6.31 -12.69 25.16
CA ILE A 254 5.94 -11.28 25.37
C ILE A 254 4.47 -11.09 25.02
N CYS A 255 3.75 -10.69 26.06
CA CYS A 255 2.32 -10.56 26.20
C CYS A 255 1.74 -9.34 25.46
N ASP A 256 2.38 -8.20 25.73
CA ASP A 256 1.92 -6.89 25.35
C ASP A 256 2.97 -6.32 24.41
N ILE A 257 2.56 -6.14 23.16
CA ILE A 257 3.24 -5.22 22.26
C ILE A 257 2.70 -3.83 22.63
N ASP A 258 3.55 -2.96 23.18
CA ASP A 258 3.15 -1.64 23.65
C ASP A 258 2.67 -0.77 22.48
N SER A 259 3.41 -0.81 21.36
CA SER A 259 3.02 -0.14 20.13
C SER A 259 3.74 -0.72 18.92
N ILE A 260 3.08 -0.62 17.76
CA ILE A 260 3.70 -0.84 16.44
C ILE A 260 3.60 0.49 15.72
N VAL A 261 4.74 1.05 15.36
CA VAL A 261 4.81 2.30 14.60
C VAL A 261 5.44 2.01 13.24
N CYS A 262 4.60 2.02 12.22
CA CYS A 262 5.00 1.85 10.82
C CYS A 262 5.21 3.22 10.15
N ASN A 263 5.77 3.20 8.94
CA ASN A 263 6.10 4.42 8.15
C ASN A 263 7.23 5.25 8.75
N ILE A 264 8.07 4.62 9.59
CA ILE A 264 9.30 5.24 10.08
C ILE A 264 10.44 4.82 9.16
N ARG A 265 11.19 5.79 8.63
CA ARG A 265 12.41 5.51 7.86
C ARG A 265 13.45 4.84 8.73
N THR A 266 13.67 3.55 8.49
CA THR A 266 14.70 2.75 9.17
C THR A 266 15.96 2.63 8.32
N GLU A 267 15.81 2.61 6.99
CA GLU A 267 16.90 2.44 6.05
C GLU A 267 17.27 3.77 5.35
N LYS A 268 18.56 3.97 5.07
CA LYS A 268 19.01 5.15 4.30
C LYS A 268 18.61 5.03 2.83
N ILE A 269 18.29 6.15 2.21
CA ILE A 269 17.90 6.24 0.81
C ILE A 269 18.94 7.02 0.01
N LEU A 270 19.17 6.60 -1.24
CA LEU A 270 19.89 7.35 -2.24
C LEU A 270 18.94 7.73 -3.39
N THR A 271 18.77 9.01 -3.68
CA THR A 271 17.90 9.47 -4.76
C THR A 271 18.65 10.27 -5.82
N GLY A 272 18.41 9.96 -7.09
CA GLY A 272 18.86 10.78 -8.21
C GLY A 272 17.74 11.70 -8.67
N ILE A 273 17.97 13.01 -8.60
CA ILE A 273 17.01 13.99 -9.12
C ILE A 273 17.47 14.42 -10.52
N VAL A 274 16.64 14.16 -11.52
CA VAL A 274 16.90 14.49 -12.93
C VAL A 274 15.92 15.56 -13.36
N ILE A 275 16.40 16.76 -13.67
CA ILE A 275 15.55 17.95 -13.82
C ILE A 275 15.73 18.51 -15.23
N ASP A 276 14.63 18.65 -15.95
CA ASP A 276 14.62 19.39 -17.21
C ASP A 276 14.93 20.86 -16.96
N ARG A 277 15.88 21.40 -17.72
CA ARG A 277 16.19 22.83 -17.81
C ARG A 277 16.09 23.33 -19.25
N SER A 278 15.27 22.71 -20.08
CA SER A 278 14.94 23.16 -21.44
C SER A 278 14.14 24.47 -21.45
N GLY A 279 13.91 25.02 -22.64
CA GLY A 279 13.45 26.40 -22.78
C GLY A 279 11.99 26.55 -22.36
N SER A 280 11.22 25.49 -22.57
CA SER A 280 9.83 25.35 -22.13
C SER A 280 9.68 25.49 -20.62
N MET A 281 10.70 25.15 -19.83
CA MET A 281 10.68 25.32 -18.37
C MET A 281 10.61 26.79 -17.93
N SER A 282 10.79 27.75 -18.84
CA SER A 282 10.55 29.18 -18.60
C SER A 282 9.08 29.60 -18.72
N LEU A 283 8.19 28.69 -19.15
CA LEU A 283 6.76 28.93 -19.34
C LEU A 283 5.94 28.62 -18.08
N PRO A 284 4.70 29.12 -18.00
CA PRO A 284 3.74 28.71 -16.96
C PRO A 284 3.42 27.21 -16.99
N ILE A 285 3.05 26.63 -15.84
CA ILE A 285 2.66 25.21 -15.75
C ILE A 285 1.45 24.93 -16.64
N SER A 286 0.39 25.73 -16.47
CA SER A 286 -0.88 25.54 -17.18
C SER A 286 -1.64 26.87 -17.32
N VAL A 287 -2.78 26.84 -18.00
CA VAL A 287 -3.69 28.00 -18.10
C VAL A 287 -4.30 28.39 -16.76
N SER A 288 -4.44 27.43 -15.84
CA SER A 288 -5.04 27.64 -14.51
C SER A 288 -4.01 27.92 -13.42
N ASP A 289 -2.75 27.51 -13.60
CA ASP A 289 -1.64 27.81 -12.71
C ASP A 289 -0.50 28.50 -13.48
N THR A 290 -0.42 29.82 -13.31
CA THR A 290 0.53 30.67 -14.04
C THR A 290 1.95 30.64 -13.46
N THR A 291 2.21 29.83 -12.43
CA THR A 291 3.54 29.66 -11.85
C THR A 291 4.51 29.15 -12.92
N ILE A 292 5.70 29.74 -13.01
CA ILE A 292 6.72 29.30 -13.96
C ILE A 292 7.21 27.89 -13.60
N ARG A 293 7.24 26.98 -14.58
CA ARG A 293 7.61 25.56 -14.41
C ARG A 293 8.92 25.38 -13.68
N MET A 294 9.99 26.05 -14.10
CA MET A 294 11.29 26.01 -13.42
C MET A 294 11.23 26.49 -11.96
N VAL A 295 10.44 27.53 -11.67
CA VAL A 295 10.29 28.03 -10.29
C VAL A 295 9.55 27.01 -9.42
N ALA A 296 8.46 26.45 -9.93
CA ALA A 296 7.71 25.41 -9.23
C ALA A 296 8.56 24.16 -8.98
N SER A 297 9.31 23.69 -10.00
CA SER A 297 10.20 22.54 -9.88
C SER A 297 11.29 22.77 -8.85
N LYS A 298 11.97 23.92 -8.86
CA LYS A 298 12.98 24.25 -7.85
C LYS A 298 12.41 24.22 -6.43
N ASN A 299 11.24 24.84 -6.22
CA ASN A 299 10.59 24.88 -4.92
C ASN A 299 10.21 23.48 -4.45
N ALA A 300 9.54 22.69 -5.29
CA ALA A 300 9.09 21.36 -4.93
C ALA A 300 10.24 20.39 -4.66
N ILE A 301 11.31 20.46 -5.46
CA ILE A 301 12.50 19.64 -5.25
C ILE A 301 13.24 20.08 -3.99
N SER A 302 13.37 21.38 -3.73
CA SER A 302 14.01 21.88 -2.49
C SER A 302 13.22 21.43 -1.25
N ASN A 303 11.88 21.47 -1.31
CA ASN A 303 11.01 20.94 -0.26
C ASN A 303 11.26 19.44 -0.04
N PHE A 304 11.34 18.66 -1.12
CA PHE A 304 11.66 17.24 -1.05
C PHE A 304 13.04 16.98 -0.42
N ILE A 305 14.09 17.70 -0.85
CA ILE A 305 15.45 17.61 -0.30
C ILE A 305 15.47 17.96 1.19
N ASN A 306 14.75 18.99 1.60
CA ASN A 306 14.68 19.41 3.00
C ASN A 306 14.02 18.35 3.90
N ASN A 307 13.08 17.59 3.34
CA ASN A 307 12.37 16.49 4.01
C ASN A 307 13.14 15.15 4.00
N LEU A 308 14.29 15.07 3.32
CA LEU A 308 15.17 13.91 3.45
C LEU A 308 15.75 13.83 4.88
N SER A 309 15.97 12.63 5.39
CA SER A 309 16.65 12.45 6.67
C SER A 309 18.15 12.70 6.53
N ASP A 310 18.86 12.93 7.64
CA ASP A 310 20.31 13.22 7.61
C ASP A 310 21.18 12.04 7.12
N LYS A 311 20.59 10.83 7.10
CA LYS A 311 21.23 9.62 6.57
C LYS A 311 21.02 9.44 5.08
N ASP A 312 20.04 10.14 4.51
CA ASP A 312 19.71 10.04 3.10
C ASP A 312 20.71 10.86 2.27
N SER A 313 20.88 10.48 1.01
CA SER A 313 21.75 11.19 0.10
C SER A 313 21.05 11.40 -1.23
N ALA A 314 21.40 12.48 -1.90
CA ALA A 314 20.91 12.78 -3.24
C ALA A 314 22.04 13.25 -4.15
N PHE A 315 21.79 13.20 -5.45
CA PHE A 315 22.59 13.89 -6.46
C PHE A 315 21.65 14.59 -7.44
N ILE A 316 22.12 15.67 -8.04
CA ILE A 316 21.33 16.51 -8.95
C ILE A 316 21.94 16.41 -10.35
N VAL A 317 21.12 16.00 -11.31
CA VAL A 317 21.42 16.04 -12.74
C VAL A 317 20.42 16.96 -13.40
N SER A 318 20.89 17.89 -14.22
CA SER A 318 20.03 18.68 -15.10
C SER A 318 20.35 18.41 -16.55
N PHE A 319 19.37 18.67 -17.41
CA PHE A 319 19.52 18.45 -18.84
C PHE A 319 18.82 19.50 -19.69
N SER A 320 19.46 19.83 -20.81
CA SER A 320 18.90 20.64 -21.89
C SER A 320 19.40 20.07 -23.24
N ASP A 321 20.23 20.84 -23.95
CA ASP A 321 21.09 20.39 -25.04
C ASP A 321 22.26 19.50 -24.57
N ASP A 322 22.69 19.70 -23.33
CA ASP A 322 23.70 18.91 -22.63
C ASP A 322 23.12 18.22 -21.38
N ILE A 323 23.95 17.42 -20.70
CA ILE A 323 23.62 16.75 -19.44
C ILE A 323 24.70 17.14 -18.44
N THR A 324 24.31 17.73 -17.31
CA THR A 324 25.24 18.19 -16.26
C THR A 324 24.96 17.44 -14.97
N LEU A 325 26.01 16.94 -14.29
CA LEU A 325 25.94 16.53 -12.89
C LEU A 325 26.20 17.78 -12.03
N ASP A 326 25.14 18.50 -11.67
CA ASP A 326 25.25 19.78 -10.96
C ASP A 326 25.72 19.61 -9.51
N GLN A 327 25.39 18.47 -8.89
CA GLN A 327 25.87 18.09 -7.56
C GLN A 327 25.98 16.56 -7.48
N ASP A 328 27.17 16.07 -7.10
CA ASP A 328 27.39 14.64 -6.84
C ASP A 328 26.78 14.21 -5.49
N ILE A 329 26.72 12.89 -5.26
CA ILE A 329 26.09 12.25 -4.11
C ILE A 329 26.56 12.87 -2.79
N THR A 330 25.63 13.48 -2.08
CA THR A 330 25.87 14.08 -0.76
C THR A 330 24.61 14.01 0.10
N ASN A 331 24.78 14.07 1.42
CA ASN A 331 23.70 14.32 2.39
C ASN A 331 23.64 15.79 2.84
N ASP A 332 24.52 16.66 2.32
CA ASP A 332 24.48 18.09 2.59
C ASP A 332 23.35 18.77 1.79
N LYS A 333 22.25 19.05 2.49
CA LYS A 333 21.07 19.73 1.95
C LYS A 333 21.38 21.10 1.37
N ASN A 334 22.38 21.83 1.90
CA ASN A 334 22.74 23.15 1.38
C ASN A 334 23.42 23.04 0.01
N LEU A 335 24.32 22.08 -0.16
CA LEU A 335 24.95 21.83 -1.47
C LEU A 335 23.91 21.47 -2.53
N LEU A 336 22.97 20.58 -2.18
CA LEU A 336 21.87 20.18 -3.06
C LEU A 336 20.96 21.37 -3.44
N ASN A 337 20.51 22.15 -2.44
CA ASN A 337 19.65 23.31 -2.68
C ASN A 337 20.36 24.39 -3.49
N ASN A 338 21.66 24.61 -3.27
CA ASN A 338 22.46 25.56 -4.06
C ASN A 338 22.53 25.13 -5.53
N ALA A 339 22.75 23.85 -5.81
CA ALA A 339 22.75 23.31 -7.17
C ALA A 339 21.38 23.53 -7.85
N ILE A 340 20.29 23.15 -7.17
CA ILE A 340 18.91 23.34 -7.66
C ILE A 340 18.63 24.83 -7.96
N ASN A 341 18.96 25.72 -7.03
CA ASN A 341 18.70 27.15 -7.18
C ASN A 341 19.49 27.79 -8.33
N SER A 342 20.65 27.23 -8.68
CA SER A 342 21.50 27.72 -9.77
C SER A 342 21.00 27.38 -11.18
N LEU A 343 20.08 26.41 -11.31
CA LEU A 343 19.59 25.93 -12.61
C LEU A 343 18.91 27.06 -13.41
N LYS A 344 19.11 27.08 -14.73
CA LYS A 344 18.49 28.06 -15.62
C LYS A 344 17.97 27.37 -16.88
N PRO A 345 16.80 27.78 -17.40
CA PRO A 345 16.33 27.32 -18.70
C PRO A 345 17.36 27.60 -19.80
N ALA A 346 17.52 26.62 -20.68
CA ALA A 346 18.37 26.59 -21.88
C ALA A 346 17.53 26.02 -23.05
N ASP A 347 18.08 25.61 -24.19
CA ASP A 347 17.25 25.43 -25.40
C ASP A 347 16.49 24.08 -25.46
N LYS A 348 17.23 22.98 -25.68
CA LYS A 348 16.70 21.68 -26.11
C LYS A 348 16.39 20.73 -24.94
N THR A 349 15.88 19.54 -25.25
CA THR A 349 15.41 18.54 -24.27
C THR A 349 16.02 17.17 -24.57
N LYS A 350 17.06 16.79 -23.82
CA LYS A 350 17.77 15.50 -23.91
C LYS A 350 17.40 14.52 -22.79
N PHE A 351 16.09 14.26 -22.65
CA PHE A 351 15.53 13.52 -21.53
C PHE A 351 16.07 12.08 -21.40
N TYR A 352 16.07 11.31 -22.48
CA TYR A 352 16.45 9.89 -22.41
C TYR A 352 17.94 9.72 -22.10
N GLY A 353 18.79 10.59 -22.65
CA GLY A 353 20.21 10.60 -22.33
C GLY A 353 20.45 10.92 -20.85
N ALA A 354 19.76 11.91 -20.30
CA ALA A 354 19.86 12.30 -18.90
C ALA A 354 19.43 11.17 -17.96
N LEU A 355 18.34 10.46 -18.29
CA LEU A 355 17.86 9.32 -17.52
C LEU A 355 18.90 8.19 -17.46
N ILE A 356 19.49 7.81 -18.60
CA ILE A 356 20.53 6.77 -18.65
C ILE A 356 21.77 7.21 -17.86
N PHE A 357 22.16 8.48 -17.99
CA PHE A 357 23.29 9.03 -17.23
C PHE A 357 23.05 8.87 -15.72
N ALA A 358 21.88 9.28 -15.23
CA ALA A 358 21.52 9.18 -13.83
C ALA A 358 21.45 7.72 -13.35
N LEU A 359 20.83 6.83 -14.13
CA LEU A 359 20.77 5.39 -13.84
C LEU A 359 22.17 4.75 -13.78
N ASN A 360 23.06 5.08 -14.72
CA ASN A 360 24.44 4.64 -14.70
C ASN A 360 25.19 5.16 -13.46
N HIS A 361 25.02 6.44 -13.12
CA HIS A 361 25.67 7.06 -11.98
C HIS A 361 25.25 6.43 -10.66
N ILE A 362 23.93 6.35 -10.42
CA ILE A 362 23.38 5.80 -9.18
C ILE A 362 23.64 4.29 -9.05
N SER A 363 23.74 3.55 -10.16
CA SER A 363 24.02 2.10 -10.14
C SER A 363 25.37 1.74 -9.54
N LYS A 364 26.34 2.67 -9.58
CA LYS A 364 27.70 2.48 -9.04
C LYS A 364 27.76 2.59 -7.52
N ASN A 365 26.73 3.13 -6.88
CA ASN A 365 26.68 3.28 -5.43
C ASN A 365 26.08 2.02 -4.76
N PRO A 366 26.68 1.48 -3.69
CA PRO A 366 26.21 0.23 -3.06
C PRO A 366 24.94 0.39 -2.20
N THR A 367 24.38 1.60 -2.07
CA THR A 367 23.16 1.82 -1.28
C THR A 367 22.00 1.00 -1.86
N PRO A 368 21.36 0.12 -1.07
CA PRO A 368 20.34 -0.79 -1.60
C PRO A 368 19.05 -0.06 -1.98
N ASN A 369 18.63 0.93 -1.18
CA ASN A 369 17.43 1.71 -1.45
C ASN A 369 17.79 2.91 -2.30
N ARG A 370 17.67 2.72 -3.62
CA ARG A 370 18.01 3.76 -4.59
C ARG A 370 16.96 3.86 -5.68
N PHE A 371 16.65 5.07 -6.10
CA PHE A 371 15.68 5.37 -7.16
C PHE A 371 16.01 6.70 -7.82
N VAL A 372 15.43 6.93 -8.99
CA VAL A 372 15.53 8.18 -9.74
C VAL A 372 14.16 8.86 -9.78
N ILE A 373 14.13 10.16 -9.53
CA ILE A 373 12.98 11.02 -9.84
C ILE A 373 13.38 11.92 -11.00
N ALA A 374 12.67 11.78 -12.12
CA ALA A 374 12.82 12.60 -13.30
C ALA A 374 11.65 13.56 -13.44
N LEU A 375 11.93 14.83 -13.73
CA LEU A 375 10.91 15.84 -14.03
C LEU A 375 11.19 16.44 -15.40
N THR A 376 10.17 16.46 -16.26
CA THR A 376 10.24 17.05 -17.60
C THR A 376 8.91 17.68 -17.99
N ASP A 377 8.96 18.78 -18.73
CA ASP A 377 7.78 19.47 -19.26
C ASP A 377 7.63 19.33 -20.77
N GLY A 378 8.55 18.59 -21.40
CA GLY A 378 8.63 18.47 -22.84
C GLY A 378 9.09 17.10 -23.34
N ILE A 379 9.09 17.01 -24.66
CA ILE A 379 9.39 15.80 -25.43
C ILE A 379 10.88 15.77 -25.75
N ASN A 380 11.48 14.58 -25.65
CA ASN A 380 12.86 14.36 -26.05
C ASN A 380 13.08 14.74 -27.53
N ASN A 381 13.97 15.69 -27.79
CA ASN A 381 14.25 16.22 -29.14
C ASN A 381 15.75 16.11 -29.54
N LEU A 382 16.52 15.37 -28.75
CA LEU A 382 17.94 15.06 -29.00
C LEU A 382 18.23 13.58 -28.73
N ASP A 383 19.25 13.06 -29.42
CA ASP A 383 19.69 11.68 -29.20
C ASP A 383 20.06 11.38 -27.75
N PRO A 384 19.78 10.15 -27.27
CA PRO A 384 19.20 9.03 -28.02
C PRO A 384 17.68 9.14 -28.20
N GLU A 385 17.14 8.68 -29.33
CA GLU A 385 15.70 8.46 -29.50
C GLU A 385 15.20 7.21 -28.77
N TRP A 386 13.88 7.14 -28.53
CA TRP A 386 13.26 5.96 -27.92
C TRP A 386 13.34 4.74 -28.86
N SER A 387 13.90 3.63 -28.36
CA SER A 387 14.07 2.39 -29.11
C SER A 387 13.98 1.15 -28.21
N ASN A 388 13.84 -0.04 -28.79
CA ASN A 388 13.86 -1.28 -28.03
C ASN A 388 15.20 -1.51 -27.32
N ASP A 389 16.32 -1.11 -27.93
CA ASP A 389 17.65 -1.22 -27.30
C ASP A 389 17.76 -0.32 -26.08
N LEU A 390 17.17 0.89 -26.16
CA LEU A 390 17.09 1.79 -25.03
C LEU A 390 16.24 1.21 -23.90
N LYS A 391 15.07 0.64 -24.24
CA LYS A 391 14.20 -0.06 -23.30
C LYS A 391 14.95 -1.17 -22.56
N ILE A 392 15.69 -2.02 -23.30
CA ILE A 392 16.50 -3.10 -22.72
C ILE A 392 17.65 -2.55 -21.84
N THR A 393 18.24 -1.43 -22.24
CA THR A 393 19.32 -0.79 -21.48
C THR A 393 18.81 -0.26 -20.14
N ILE A 394 17.66 0.43 -20.14
CA ILE A 394 17.04 0.96 -18.93
C ILE A 394 16.62 -0.18 -17.99
N SER A 395 15.98 -1.24 -18.49
CA SER A 395 15.49 -2.34 -17.65
C SER A 395 16.61 -3.10 -16.92
N LYS A 396 17.82 -3.17 -17.50
CA LYS A 396 18.98 -3.83 -16.88
C LYS A 396 19.46 -3.19 -15.59
N TYR A 397 19.20 -1.90 -15.37
CA TYR A 397 19.61 -1.24 -14.13
C TYR A 397 18.84 -1.77 -12.92
N ASN A 398 17.57 -2.19 -13.10
CA ASN A 398 16.68 -2.61 -12.02
C ASN A 398 16.64 -1.55 -10.88
N ILE A 399 16.49 -0.29 -11.27
CA ILE A 399 16.40 0.87 -10.38
C ILE A 399 15.09 1.59 -10.70
N PRO A 400 14.19 1.81 -9.71
CA PRO A 400 12.93 2.52 -9.87
C PRO A 400 13.10 3.92 -10.45
N VAL A 401 12.26 4.27 -11.44
CA VAL A 401 12.21 5.60 -12.06
C VAL A 401 10.82 6.19 -11.91
N TYR A 402 10.71 7.24 -11.10
CA TYR A 402 9.53 8.08 -11.03
C TYR A 402 9.65 9.20 -12.05
N ILE A 403 8.61 9.39 -12.86
CA ILE A 403 8.59 10.43 -13.89
C ILE A 403 7.47 11.39 -13.56
N ILE A 404 7.79 12.68 -13.51
CA ILE A 404 6.83 13.77 -13.35
C ILE A 404 6.70 14.44 -14.71
N ALA A 405 5.54 14.26 -15.34
CA ALA A 405 5.16 14.93 -16.58
C ALA A 405 4.47 16.24 -16.23
N LEU A 406 5.20 17.36 -16.39
CA LEU A 406 4.75 18.69 -15.95
C LEU A 406 4.09 19.45 -17.11
N GLY A 407 2.79 19.72 -16.99
CA GLY A 407 2.07 20.57 -17.94
C GLY A 407 1.95 19.98 -19.36
N PHE A 408 1.95 18.65 -19.48
CA PHE A 408 1.61 17.93 -20.71
C PHE A 408 0.16 18.20 -21.08
N SER A 409 -0.17 18.14 -22.37
CA SER A 409 -1.49 18.36 -22.93
C SER A 409 -1.92 17.14 -23.76
N ASN A 410 -3.08 17.25 -24.41
CA ASN A 410 -3.61 16.20 -25.27
C ASN A 410 -3.05 16.26 -26.71
N GLU A 411 -2.00 17.05 -26.96
CA GLU A 411 -1.35 17.08 -28.26
C GLU A 411 -0.73 15.71 -28.59
N PRO A 412 -0.84 15.23 -29.85
CA PRO A 412 -0.48 13.84 -30.20
C PRO A 412 0.96 13.44 -29.83
N GLU A 413 1.90 14.38 -29.93
CA GLU A 413 3.31 14.11 -29.60
C GLU A 413 3.52 13.97 -28.08
N GLU A 414 2.84 14.77 -27.27
CA GLU A 414 2.90 14.73 -25.81
C GLU A 414 2.22 13.47 -25.27
N VAL A 415 1.08 13.08 -25.85
CA VAL A 415 0.42 11.80 -25.56
C VAL A 415 1.35 10.63 -25.84
N LYS A 416 2.06 10.63 -26.98
CA LYS A 416 3.04 9.59 -27.33
C LYS A 416 4.22 9.58 -26.36
N ALA A 417 4.77 10.73 -26.01
CA ALA A 417 5.85 10.84 -25.04
C ALA A 417 5.41 10.32 -23.65
N ARG A 418 4.19 10.65 -23.23
CA ARG A 418 3.58 10.17 -21.99
C ARG A 418 3.39 8.65 -21.96
N GLN A 419 3.03 8.02 -23.09
CA GLN A 419 2.97 6.56 -23.22
C GLN A 419 4.36 5.90 -23.13
N ILE A 420 5.41 6.57 -23.64
CA ILE A 420 6.79 6.10 -23.49
C ILE A 420 7.22 6.20 -22.03
N MET A 421 6.89 7.29 -21.34
CA MET A 421 7.14 7.43 -19.90
C MET A 421 6.48 6.31 -19.10
N ASP A 422 5.23 5.95 -19.42
CA ASP A 422 4.55 4.79 -18.81
C ASP A 422 5.33 3.50 -19.01
N THR A 423 5.84 3.30 -20.23
CA THR A 423 6.64 2.12 -20.54
C THR A 423 7.93 2.09 -19.70
N ILE A 424 8.60 3.24 -19.53
CA ILE A 424 9.81 3.37 -18.70
C ILE A 424 9.48 3.07 -17.23
N ALA A 425 8.43 3.69 -16.69
CA ALA A 425 8.00 3.48 -15.31
C ALA A 425 7.68 1.98 -15.05
N GLN A 426 6.93 1.34 -15.95
CA GLN A 426 6.57 -0.07 -15.83
C GLN A 426 7.79 -1.01 -15.84
N ILE A 427 8.76 -0.81 -16.74
CA ILE A 427 9.94 -1.69 -16.80
C ILE A 427 10.94 -1.44 -15.66
N THR A 428 10.83 -0.29 -14.98
CA THR A 428 11.71 0.08 -13.87
C THR A 428 11.05 -0.10 -12.50
N LYS A 429 9.76 -0.44 -12.42
CA LYS A 429 8.96 -0.48 -11.18
C LYS A 429 8.81 0.90 -10.52
N GLY A 430 8.75 1.93 -11.34
CA GLY A 430 8.39 3.28 -10.92
C GLY A 430 7.00 3.67 -11.40
N LYS A 431 6.70 4.98 -11.39
CA LYS A 431 5.40 5.53 -11.76
C LYS A 431 5.54 6.81 -12.56
N VAL A 432 4.52 7.13 -13.35
CA VAL A 432 4.38 8.44 -13.99
C VAL A 432 3.31 9.23 -13.27
N PHE A 433 3.57 10.52 -13.07
CA PHE A 433 2.64 11.47 -12.47
C PHE A 433 2.40 12.63 -13.41
N ASP A 434 1.14 12.83 -13.78
CA ASP A 434 0.71 14.00 -14.55
C ASP A 434 0.43 15.16 -13.60
N VAL A 435 1.09 16.29 -13.84
CA VAL A 435 1.08 17.44 -12.94
C VAL A 435 0.71 18.70 -13.71
N TYR A 436 -0.40 19.32 -13.29
CA TYR A 436 -0.96 20.52 -13.92
C TYR A 436 -0.97 21.76 -13.01
N SER A 437 -0.42 21.64 -11.80
CA SER A 437 -0.30 22.73 -10.83
C SER A 437 0.90 22.54 -9.89
N ALA A 438 1.39 23.63 -9.32
CA ALA A 438 2.49 23.60 -8.35
C ALA A 438 2.12 22.85 -7.06
N SER A 439 0.87 22.94 -6.61
CA SER A 439 0.40 22.23 -5.41
C SER A 439 0.34 20.71 -5.62
N LYS A 440 -0.05 20.27 -6.82
CA LYS A 440 0.00 18.86 -7.22
C LYS A 440 1.45 18.38 -7.29
N LEU A 441 2.37 19.19 -7.80
CA LEU A 441 3.80 18.87 -7.86
C LEU A 441 4.37 18.54 -6.47
N ASP A 442 4.16 19.42 -5.49
CA ASP A 442 4.58 19.19 -4.10
C ASP A 442 3.96 17.91 -3.51
N SER A 443 2.73 17.61 -3.88
CA SER A 443 2.00 16.43 -3.39
C SER A 443 2.57 15.13 -3.95
N VAL A 444 2.96 15.13 -5.23
CA VAL A 444 3.62 13.98 -5.89
C VAL A 444 4.95 13.65 -5.22
N TYR A 445 5.80 14.63 -4.92
CA TYR A 445 7.06 14.37 -4.21
C TYR A 445 6.85 13.75 -2.83
N ARG A 446 5.83 14.22 -2.09
CA ARG A 446 5.46 13.61 -0.79
C ARG A 446 4.95 12.19 -0.94
N GLU A 447 4.19 11.89 -2.00
CA GLU A 447 3.70 10.54 -2.26
C GLU A 447 4.83 9.58 -2.60
N ILE A 448 5.74 9.98 -3.49
CA ILE A 448 6.94 9.19 -3.80
C ILE A 448 7.67 8.87 -2.50
N GLN A 449 7.88 9.88 -1.64
CA GLN A 449 8.52 9.71 -0.33
C GLN A 449 7.81 8.66 0.54
N LYS A 450 6.47 8.72 0.62
CA LYS A 450 5.66 7.79 1.41
C LYS A 450 5.73 6.36 0.88
N GLU A 451 5.64 6.18 -0.43
CA GLU A 451 5.67 4.86 -1.06
C GLU A 451 6.94 4.10 -0.70
N ILE A 452 8.09 4.78 -0.75
CA ILE A 452 9.37 4.20 -0.37
C ILE A 452 9.39 3.76 1.10
N THR A 453 8.78 4.55 2.00
CA THR A 453 8.74 4.25 3.44
C THR A 453 7.75 3.15 3.83
N LEU A 454 6.72 2.90 3.01
CA LEU A 454 5.74 1.85 3.26
C LEU A 454 6.34 0.45 3.10
N GLU A 455 7.47 0.34 2.40
CA GLU A 455 8.21 -0.91 2.19
C GLU A 455 9.37 -1.11 3.19
N ASP A 456 9.45 -0.27 4.24
CA ASP A 456 10.41 -0.41 5.34
C ASP A 456 9.82 -1.21 6.50
N CYS A 457 10.70 -1.69 7.40
CA CYS A 457 10.29 -2.29 8.67
C CYS A 457 9.52 -1.30 9.55
N CYS A 458 8.59 -1.80 10.35
CA CYS A 458 7.95 -1.05 11.44
C CYS A 458 8.75 -1.20 12.73
N ASN A 459 8.67 -0.20 13.61
CA ASN A 459 9.22 -0.29 14.95
C ASN A 459 8.19 -0.94 15.87
N ILE A 460 8.55 -2.07 16.48
CA ILE A 460 7.73 -2.79 17.45
C ILE A 460 8.34 -2.57 18.83
N TYR A 461 7.57 -1.96 19.73
CA TYR A 461 7.99 -1.64 21.09
C TYR A 461 7.36 -2.64 22.06
N PHE A 462 8.17 -3.22 22.94
CA PHE A 462 7.67 -4.10 24.00
C PHE A 462 8.57 -4.07 25.24
N LYS A 463 7.95 -4.15 26.41
CA LYS A 463 8.66 -4.28 27.69
C LYS A 463 9.25 -5.67 27.85
N VAL A 464 10.41 -5.73 28.51
CA VAL A 464 11.06 -7.00 28.88
C VAL A 464 11.34 -7.05 30.38
N PRO A 465 11.20 -8.21 31.04
CA PRO A 465 11.38 -8.32 32.49
C PRO A 465 12.81 -8.04 32.95
N SER A 466 13.80 -8.45 32.16
CA SER A 466 15.22 -8.17 32.41
C SER A 466 16.04 -8.26 31.11
N CYS A 467 16.97 -7.33 30.93
CA CYS A 467 17.96 -7.34 29.84
C CYS A 467 19.29 -6.88 30.42
N GLU A 468 19.95 -7.75 31.20
CA GLU A 468 21.18 -7.38 31.91
C GLU A 468 22.29 -6.96 30.95
N LYS A 469 23.07 -5.94 31.33
CA LYS A 469 24.16 -5.38 30.52
C LYS A 469 25.06 -6.49 29.96
N ASP A 470 25.39 -6.37 28.66
CA ASP A 470 26.24 -7.29 27.90
C ASP A 470 25.73 -8.74 27.80
N SER A 471 24.61 -9.08 28.44
CA SER A 471 23.98 -10.38 28.29
C SER A 471 23.45 -10.58 26.86
N ILE A 472 23.47 -11.83 26.43
CA ILE A 472 22.94 -12.25 25.14
C ILE A 472 21.53 -12.78 25.38
N LYS A 473 20.57 -12.23 24.65
CA LYS A 473 19.17 -12.63 24.66
C LYS A 473 18.73 -12.99 23.24
N PHE A 474 17.70 -13.83 23.13
CA PHE A 474 17.14 -14.23 21.83
C PHE A 474 15.74 -13.67 21.67
N ILE A 475 15.44 -13.07 20.53
CA ILE A 475 14.09 -12.62 20.18
C ILE A 475 13.59 -13.47 19.04
N ARG A 476 12.42 -14.10 19.19
CA ARG A 476 11.68 -14.76 18.12
C ARG A 476 10.44 -13.95 17.81
N LEU A 477 10.37 -13.37 16.61
CA LEU A 477 9.14 -12.81 16.08
C LEU A 477 8.35 -13.91 15.39
N ILE A 478 7.06 -13.97 15.67
CA ILE A 478 6.11 -14.95 15.14
C ILE A 478 5.02 -14.21 14.40
N TYR A 479 4.73 -14.66 13.18
CA TYR A 479 3.54 -14.27 12.43
C TYR A 479 2.68 -15.51 12.19
N ALA A 480 1.42 -15.44 12.63
CA ALA A 480 0.39 -16.47 12.56
C ALA A 480 -0.72 -16.04 11.57
N PRO A 481 -0.48 -16.16 10.26
CA PRO A 481 -1.52 -16.00 9.25
C PRO A 481 -2.68 -16.97 9.48
N LYS A 482 -3.93 -16.54 9.24
CA LYS A 482 -5.16 -17.31 9.53
C LYS A 482 -5.21 -18.71 8.90
N ASP A 483 -4.58 -18.90 7.75
CA ASP A 483 -4.79 -20.07 6.88
C ASP A 483 -3.48 -20.81 6.52
N THR A 484 -2.35 -20.47 7.15
CA THR A 484 -1.03 -21.03 6.77
C THR A 484 -0.14 -21.32 7.98
N ILE A 485 1.00 -21.97 7.74
CA ILE A 485 2.01 -22.34 8.73
C ILE A 485 2.55 -21.10 9.45
N LEU A 486 2.79 -21.22 10.76
CA LEU A 486 3.46 -20.22 11.57
C LEU A 486 4.82 -19.83 10.97
N LEU A 487 4.99 -18.55 10.66
CA LEU A 487 6.28 -18.01 10.25
C LEU A 487 7.01 -17.49 11.49
N THR A 488 8.30 -17.81 11.61
CA THR A 488 9.11 -17.37 12.75
C THR A 488 10.47 -16.88 12.30
N LYS A 489 10.98 -15.84 12.95
CA LYS A 489 12.35 -15.35 12.77
C LYS A 489 13.00 -15.17 14.12
N VAL A 490 14.18 -15.75 14.30
CA VAL A 490 14.96 -15.62 15.53
C VAL A 490 16.18 -14.73 15.28
N ILE A 491 16.40 -13.77 16.17
CA ILE A 491 17.59 -12.92 16.20
C ILE A 491 18.24 -12.94 17.58
N LYS A 492 19.53 -12.58 17.60
CA LYS A 492 20.32 -12.43 18.81
C LYS A 492 20.42 -10.95 19.16
N LEU A 493 20.10 -10.59 20.41
CA LEU A 493 20.28 -9.27 20.99
C LEU A 493 21.42 -9.31 22.00
N LYS A 494 22.30 -8.30 21.96
CA LYS A 494 23.22 -7.99 23.04
C LYS A 494 22.65 -6.80 23.83
N CYS A 495 22.27 -7.00 25.08
CA CYS A 495 21.66 -5.95 25.90
C CYS A 495 22.63 -4.77 26.11
N ALA A 496 22.15 -3.55 25.86
CA ALA A 496 22.96 -2.34 25.90
C ALA A 496 23.39 -1.96 27.34
N ASP A 497 24.47 -1.20 27.44
CA ASP A 497 24.89 -0.55 28.68
C ASP A 497 24.13 0.77 28.86
N CYS A 498 22.96 0.71 29.49
CA CYS A 498 22.12 1.88 29.72
C CYS A 498 22.76 2.95 30.61
N SER A 499 23.86 2.65 31.33
CA SER A 499 24.57 3.65 32.15
C SER A 499 25.29 4.73 31.33
N LYS A 500 25.43 4.55 30.00
CA LYS A 500 26.11 5.46 29.08
C LYS A 500 25.18 6.12 28.05
N LEU A 501 23.88 5.83 28.11
CA LEU A 501 22.89 6.28 27.14
C LEU A 501 21.97 7.32 27.80
N SER A 502 22.15 8.60 27.46
CA SER A 502 21.20 9.66 27.79
C SER A 502 20.13 9.75 26.70
N PHE A 503 18.87 9.59 27.08
CA PHE A 503 17.75 9.73 26.14
C PHE A 503 17.57 11.20 25.72
N VAL A 504 17.37 11.43 24.42
CA VAL A 504 16.73 12.63 23.87
C VAL A 504 15.35 12.18 23.40
N PRO A 505 14.25 12.72 23.94
CA PRO A 505 12.92 12.34 23.51
C PRO A 505 12.68 12.66 22.03
N PRO A 506 11.83 11.90 21.34
CA PRO A 506 11.31 12.32 20.05
C PRO A 506 10.65 13.69 20.23
N ASN A 507 11.01 14.67 19.39
CA ASN A 507 10.26 15.93 19.33
C ASN A 507 8.80 15.60 18.97
N ASP A 508 7.87 16.08 19.79
CA ASP A 508 6.42 15.97 19.64
C ASP A 508 5.83 16.74 18.42
N ASP A 509 6.64 17.02 17.39
CA ASP A 509 6.25 17.90 16.28
C ASP A 509 5.84 17.16 14.99
N ASP A 510 5.68 15.83 15.03
CA ASP A 510 5.05 15.08 13.94
C ASP A 510 3.67 14.58 14.37
N ASN A 511 2.65 15.36 14.04
CA ASN A 511 1.24 15.00 14.13
C ASN A 511 0.95 13.76 13.27
N GLN A 512 1.19 12.56 13.82
CA GLN A 512 0.62 11.32 13.31
C GLN A 512 -0.04 10.55 14.44
N LYS A 513 -1.32 10.27 14.22
CA LYS A 513 -2.32 9.76 15.17
C LYS A 513 -1.78 8.62 16.04
N GLN A 514 -1.64 8.87 17.33
CA GLN A 514 -1.62 7.82 18.35
C GLN A 514 -2.96 7.07 18.30
N VAL A 515 -2.95 5.83 17.83
CA VAL A 515 -4.05 4.88 18.08
C VAL A 515 -3.70 4.15 19.36
N SER A 516 -4.22 4.65 20.48
CA SER A 516 -4.14 3.96 21.77
C SER A 516 -5.18 2.84 21.80
N LEU A 517 -4.75 1.58 21.80
CA LEU A 517 -5.58 0.46 22.22
C LEU A 517 -5.22 0.11 23.67
N GLN A 518 -5.94 0.73 24.61
CA GLN A 518 -5.89 0.36 26.02
C GLN A 518 -6.71 -0.91 26.24
N HIS A 519 -6.07 -2.07 26.31
CA HIS A 519 -6.54 -3.19 27.13
C HIS A 519 -5.30 -3.91 27.68
N SER A 520 -5.09 -3.84 28.99
CA SER A 520 -4.01 -4.55 29.69
C SER A 520 -4.34 -6.03 29.74
N ILE A 521 -3.56 -6.88 29.07
CA ILE A 521 -3.76 -8.32 29.04
C ILE A 521 -2.56 -8.99 29.71
N LYS A 522 -2.78 -9.87 30.70
CA LYS A 522 -1.68 -10.57 31.42
C LYS A 522 -1.50 -11.98 30.87
N PHE A 523 -0.27 -12.41 30.56
CA PHE A 523 0.00 -13.78 30.09
C PHE A 523 1.11 -14.48 30.89
N ILE A 524 1.11 -15.81 30.85
CA ILE A 524 1.85 -16.72 31.72
C ILE A 524 2.75 -17.64 30.88
N ASP A 525 3.94 -17.93 31.40
CA ASP A 525 5.14 -18.32 30.65
C ASP A 525 5.48 -19.83 30.63
N LYS A 526 4.57 -20.72 31.02
CA LYS A 526 4.77 -22.18 30.95
C LYS A 526 3.44 -22.84 30.64
N ASP A 527 3.45 -24.15 30.33
CA ASP A 527 2.25 -25.02 30.37
C ASP A 527 1.28 -24.43 31.38
N ILE A 528 0.10 -23.97 30.93
CA ILE A 528 -0.83 -23.34 31.86
C ILE A 528 -1.13 -24.40 32.91
N ASP A 529 -0.52 -24.27 34.08
CA ASP A 529 -0.95 -25.01 35.25
C ASP A 529 -2.27 -24.37 35.63
N LEU A 530 -3.31 -24.82 34.93
CA LEU A 530 -4.64 -24.31 35.13
C LEU A 530 -5.05 -24.51 36.58
N ASN A 531 -4.44 -25.45 37.32
CA ASN A 531 -4.70 -25.59 38.74
C ASN A 531 -4.22 -24.38 39.54
N ASP A 532 -3.06 -23.79 39.23
CA ASP A 532 -2.62 -22.52 39.85
C ASP A 532 -3.56 -21.37 39.48
N LEU A 533 -3.99 -21.28 38.22
CA LEU A 533 -4.92 -20.26 37.75
C LEU A 533 -6.31 -20.39 38.40
N ILE A 534 -6.83 -21.62 38.44
CA ILE A 534 -8.12 -22.00 39.05
C ILE A 534 -8.06 -21.75 40.56
N SER A 535 -6.94 -22.05 41.22
CA SER A 535 -6.78 -21.84 42.67
C SER A 535 -6.90 -20.37 43.09
N LYS A 536 -6.74 -19.44 42.15
CA LYS A 536 -6.81 -17.99 42.36
C LYS A 536 -8.17 -17.38 42.02
N LEU A 537 -9.15 -18.18 41.57
CA LEU A 537 -10.50 -17.70 41.23
C LEU A 537 -11.29 -17.35 42.51
N LYS A 538 -11.99 -16.22 42.48
CA LYS A 538 -12.89 -15.77 43.55
C LYS A 538 -14.26 -16.44 43.48
N TYR A 539 -14.75 -16.75 42.28
CA TYR A 539 -16.07 -17.35 42.03
C TYR A 539 -15.96 -18.60 41.15
N PRO A 540 -15.29 -19.67 41.61
CA PRO A 540 -15.05 -20.89 40.81
C PRO A 540 -16.35 -21.54 40.29
N ASP A 541 -17.44 -21.47 41.05
CA ASP A 541 -18.75 -22.00 40.63
C ASP A 541 -19.46 -21.18 39.54
N ASN A 542 -18.94 -20.00 39.20
CA ASN A 542 -19.46 -19.13 38.14
C ASN A 542 -18.35 -18.68 37.16
N SER A 543 -17.33 -19.54 37.00
CA SER A 543 -16.20 -19.26 36.13
C SER A 543 -16.22 -20.09 34.85
N TYR A 544 -15.83 -19.47 33.74
CA TYR A 544 -15.78 -20.07 32.41
C TYR A 544 -14.40 -19.92 31.78
N LEU A 545 -14.00 -20.92 31.00
CA LEU A 545 -12.85 -20.85 30.12
C LEU A 545 -13.34 -20.91 28.68
N LYS A 546 -13.00 -19.87 27.91
CA LYS A 546 -13.28 -19.80 26.48
C LYS A 546 -11.99 -19.80 25.70
N ILE A 547 -11.95 -20.48 24.57
CA ILE A 547 -10.83 -20.42 23.62
C ILE A 547 -11.39 -19.98 22.29
N PHE A 548 -10.70 -19.02 21.68
CA PHE A 548 -11.01 -18.49 20.37
C PHE A 548 -9.82 -18.73 19.46
N ASP A 549 -10.09 -19.02 18.19
CA ASP A 549 -9.08 -18.83 17.16
C ASP A 549 -8.86 -17.33 16.88
N LEU A 550 -7.89 -17.03 16.03
CA LEU A 550 -7.52 -15.66 15.65
C LEU A 550 -8.58 -14.94 14.82
N THR A 551 -9.68 -15.60 14.44
CA THR A 551 -10.83 -14.96 13.77
C THR A 551 -11.88 -14.48 14.77
N GLY A 552 -11.68 -14.73 16.06
CA GLY A 552 -12.70 -14.50 17.09
C GLY A 552 -13.77 -15.58 17.11
N LYS A 553 -13.61 -16.66 16.33
CA LYS A 553 -14.51 -17.81 16.40
C LYS A 553 -14.21 -18.58 17.67
N LEU A 554 -15.27 -18.75 18.46
CA LEU A 554 -15.26 -19.56 19.67
C LEU A 554 -15.00 -21.02 19.30
N LEU A 555 -13.86 -21.55 19.71
CA LEU A 555 -13.50 -22.97 19.55
C LEU A 555 -13.89 -23.79 20.77
N TYR A 556 -13.87 -23.16 21.94
CA TYR A 556 -14.10 -23.84 23.20
C TYR A 556 -14.79 -22.93 24.21
N ASN A 557 -15.71 -23.47 25.01
CA ASN A 557 -16.39 -22.75 26.08
C ASN A 557 -16.84 -23.77 27.14
N GLU A 558 -16.09 -23.85 28.23
CA GLU A 558 -16.39 -24.77 29.33
C GLU A 558 -16.47 -24.08 30.67
N LYS A 559 -17.27 -24.66 31.56
CA LYS A 559 -17.31 -24.24 32.95
C LYS A 559 -16.14 -24.84 33.71
N ILE A 560 -15.45 -24.03 34.51
CA ILE A 560 -14.21 -24.45 35.18
C ILE A 560 -14.41 -25.65 36.12
N SER A 561 -15.59 -25.77 36.75
CA SER A 561 -15.95 -26.91 37.59
C SER A 561 -15.88 -28.28 36.88
N ASN A 562 -15.87 -28.30 35.54
CA ASN A 562 -15.84 -29.51 34.73
C ASN A 562 -14.44 -29.82 34.15
N ILE A 563 -13.45 -28.95 34.37
CA ILE A 563 -12.11 -29.11 33.81
C ILE A 563 -11.32 -30.08 34.69
N LYS A 564 -11.00 -31.28 34.18
CA LYS A 564 -10.03 -32.17 34.82
C LYS A 564 -8.65 -31.50 34.82
N SER A 565 -7.89 -31.70 35.90
CA SER A 565 -6.64 -31.03 36.32
C SER A 565 -5.43 -31.11 35.38
N THR A 566 -5.64 -31.38 34.09
CA THR A 566 -4.64 -31.25 33.02
C THR A 566 -5.38 -31.04 31.72
N LEU A 567 -5.20 -29.87 31.10
CA LEU A 567 -5.77 -29.56 29.79
C LEU A 567 -5.13 -30.47 28.72
N TYR A 568 -5.78 -31.59 28.40
CA TYR A 568 -5.51 -32.36 27.18
C TYR A 568 -6.09 -31.62 25.95
N PHE A 569 -5.57 -30.43 25.63
CA PHE A 569 -6.04 -29.63 24.48
C PHE A 569 -5.17 -29.81 23.24
N HIS A 570 -4.11 -30.62 23.34
CA HIS A 570 -3.15 -30.78 22.25
C HIS A 570 -3.65 -31.65 21.09
N ASN A 571 -4.62 -32.55 21.28
CA ASN A 571 -4.89 -33.56 20.24
C ASN A 571 -5.84 -33.11 19.12
N ASN A 572 -6.60 -32.02 19.29
CA ASN A 572 -7.64 -31.59 18.33
C ASN A 572 -7.51 -30.15 17.84
N MET A 573 -6.53 -29.38 18.31
CA MET A 573 -6.27 -28.02 17.85
C MET A 573 -5.13 -28.04 16.84
N SER A 574 -5.29 -27.31 15.73
CA SER A 574 -4.21 -27.15 14.76
C SER A 574 -3.05 -26.35 15.38
N PRO A 575 -1.81 -26.52 14.90
CA PRO A 575 -0.71 -25.61 15.25
C PRO A 575 -1.10 -24.16 14.96
N GLY A 576 -0.94 -23.26 15.93
CA GLY A 576 -1.41 -21.90 15.81
C GLY A 576 -1.38 -21.12 17.12
N LEU A 577 -1.62 -19.81 17.02
CA LEU A 577 -1.80 -18.94 18.17
C LEU A 577 -3.29 -18.85 18.51
N TYR A 578 -3.62 -18.94 19.79
CA TYR A 578 -5.02 -18.97 20.25
C TYR A 578 -5.22 -17.96 21.37
N VAL A 579 -6.46 -17.47 21.52
CA VAL A 579 -6.83 -16.57 22.62
C VAL A 579 -7.67 -17.35 23.64
N LEU A 580 -7.21 -17.40 24.87
CA LEU A 580 -7.94 -17.98 26.01
C LEU A 580 -8.54 -16.85 26.84
N GLN A 581 -9.83 -16.88 27.13
CA GLN A 581 -10.49 -16.00 28.07
C GLN A 581 -10.91 -16.80 29.31
N LEU A 582 -10.43 -16.38 30.46
CA LEU A 582 -10.85 -16.87 31.76
C LEU A 582 -11.81 -15.85 32.36
N ILE A 583 -13.06 -16.24 32.56
CA ILE A 583 -14.11 -15.41 33.11
C ILE A 583 -14.37 -15.88 34.53
N ASP A 584 -14.24 -14.99 35.51
CA ASP A 584 -14.48 -15.23 36.95
C ASP A 584 -15.54 -14.25 37.47
N GLY A 585 -16.81 -14.68 37.45
CA GLY A 585 -17.93 -13.77 37.73
C GLY A 585 -18.02 -12.66 36.68
N THR A 586 -17.68 -11.41 37.06
CA THR A 586 -17.64 -10.24 36.16
C THR A 586 -16.23 -9.89 35.69
N GLU A 587 -15.19 -10.49 36.26
CA GLU A 587 -13.80 -10.24 35.86
C GLU A 587 -13.45 -11.16 34.67
N THR A 588 -12.80 -10.62 33.64
CA THR A 588 -12.30 -11.42 32.50
C THR A 588 -10.81 -11.21 32.37
N GLN A 589 -10.05 -12.30 32.38
CA GLN A 589 -8.62 -12.34 32.09
C GLN A 589 -8.44 -12.97 30.72
N VAL A 590 -7.56 -12.40 29.91
CA VAL A 590 -7.29 -12.90 28.55
C VAL A 590 -5.84 -13.36 28.49
N PHE A 591 -5.62 -14.47 27.80
CA PHE A 591 -4.33 -15.10 27.57
C PHE A 591 -4.24 -15.50 26.09
N LYS A 592 -3.02 -15.81 25.65
CA LYS A 592 -2.61 -16.19 24.31
C LYS A 592 -1.62 -17.31 24.56
N PHE A 593 -1.77 -18.37 23.79
CA PHE A 593 -0.90 -19.52 23.90
C PHE A 593 -0.68 -20.08 22.50
N LEU A 594 0.50 -20.67 22.31
CA LEU A 594 0.89 -21.27 21.05
C LEU A 594 0.69 -22.78 21.16
N VAL A 595 -0.04 -23.35 20.20
CA VAL A 595 -0.09 -24.80 19.96
C VAL A 595 0.91 -25.09 18.85
N TYR A 596 1.82 -26.03 19.10
CA TYR A 596 2.88 -26.42 18.17
C TYR A 596 2.44 -27.51 17.20
#